data_AF-A0A1G2U553-F1
#
_entry.id   AF-A0A1G2U553-F1
#
_cell.length_a   1.000
_cell.length_b   1.000
_cell.length_c   1.000
_cell.angle_alpha   90.00
_cell.angle_beta   90.00
_cell.angle_gamma   90.00
#
_symmetry.space_group_name_H-M   'P 1'
#
loop_
_entity.id
_entity.type
_entity.pdbx_description
1 polymer ?
#
loop_
_entity_poly.entity_id
_entity_poly.type
_entity_poly.pdbx_seq_one_letter_code
_entity_poly.pdbx_strand_id
1 'polypeptide(L)'
;MDNDKKNPLNLDDDKIREIERKMSQSSNVAERQSGAFEGVNIAFPKEMGMPKEVEAKRAPEANQASTVQRSETAIKNLRTFQGDVAEAIKSQNASVLTIALAEKKRQDNVTNQAPTSPAQVKSARKPLDSETKRNIILGVISVMLIISGVGAVYGFYILQKKDGITVEALQKKPLLGWSNRATVDIGSIKNGTLVEKINEFRENATIGNGEIFHLNIEKAVPEGVRPISTSEFFKILDTKAPAPLLRSFKQDFMFGFFGLSDSREPFLLIELDSFDLAFSGMLAWEKVLNEDIGSLFTRRVVTVKEVLPDPTASSSLISTSTAQTQTRIINFDNPNPAGFEDVTIRNKDARMLTNIRGETILLYSFIDRKFLLITSNENVLREIVNKLIAEQSIR
;
A
#
# COMPACT_ATOMS: atom_id res chain seq x y z
N MET A 1 -17.88 -7.16 -85.79
CA MET A 1 -18.35 -8.03 -84.69
C MET A 1 -18.12 -7.27 -83.40
N ASP A 2 -19.23 -6.67 -82.97
CA ASP A 2 -19.66 -6.13 -81.68
C ASP A 2 -18.74 -5.35 -80.72
N ASN A 3 -19.14 -4.09 -80.58
CA ASN A 3 -18.90 -3.15 -79.50
C ASN A 3 -19.91 -3.42 -78.38
N ASP A 4 -19.47 -3.85 -77.20
CA ASP A 4 -20.31 -3.87 -76.00
C ASP A 4 -20.15 -2.56 -75.20
N LYS A 5 -21.13 -1.67 -75.35
CA LYS A 5 -21.28 -0.45 -74.56
C LYS A 5 -22.00 -0.77 -73.25
N LYS A 6 -21.36 -0.37 -72.15
CA LYS A 6 -21.86 -0.34 -70.78
C LYS A 6 -23.21 0.38 -70.68
N ASN A 7 -24.18 -0.28 -70.07
CA ASN A 7 -25.45 0.28 -69.60
C ASN A 7 -25.24 0.82 -68.16
N PRO A 8 -25.48 2.10 -67.83
CA PRO A 8 -25.45 2.56 -66.45
C PRO A 8 -26.76 2.20 -65.74
N LEU A 9 -26.63 1.70 -64.50
CA LEU A 9 -27.71 1.30 -63.61
C LEU A 9 -28.69 2.46 -63.38
N ASN A 10 -29.96 2.18 -63.64
CA ASN A 10 -31.11 2.98 -63.21
C ASN A 10 -31.32 2.70 -61.71
N LEU A 11 -31.05 3.69 -60.86
CA LEU A 11 -31.25 3.60 -59.40
C LEU A 11 -32.71 3.98 -59.10
N ASP A 12 -33.45 3.06 -58.49
CA ASP A 12 -34.87 3.19 -58.18
C ASP A 12 -35.22 4.51 -57.45
N ASP A 13 -35.90 5.41 -58.16
CA ASP A 13 -36.46 6.70 -57.69
C ASP A 13 -37.39 6.58 -56.46
N ASP A 14 -37.88 5.37 -56.16
CA ASP A 14 -38.83 5.13 -55.08
C ASP A 14 -38.18 5.23 -53.68
N LYS A 15 -36.88 4.92 -53.55
CA LYS A 15 -36.19 4.99 -52.25
C LYS A 15 -35.87 6.42 -51.82
N ILE A 16 -35.69 7.32 -52.80
CA ILE A 16 -35.40 8.74 -52.54
C ILE A 16 -36.69 9.45 -52.03
N ARG A 17 -37.85 9.10 -52.59
CA ARG A 17 -39.15 9.64 -52.14
C ARG A 17 -39.55 9.21 -50.73
N GLU A 18 -39.12 8.03 -50.28
CA GLU A 18 -39.39 7.58 -48.91
C GLU A 18 -38.57 8.35 -47.86
N ILE A 19 -37.36 8.79 -48.21
CA ILE A 19 -36.49 9.57 -47.32
C ILE A 19 -37.04 11.01 -47.15
N GLU A 20 -37.53 11.65 -48.22
CA GLU A 20 -38.16 12.98 -48.12
C GLU A 20 -39.46 12.97 -47.29
N ARG A 21 -40.22 11.87 -47.35
CA ARG A 21 -41.43 11.71 -46.51
C ARG A 21 -41.11 11.53 -45.03
N LYS A 22 -39.97 10.92 -44.68
CA LYS A 22 -39.55 10.75 -43.28
C LYS A 22 -38.92 12.03 -42.69
N MET A 23 -38.27 12.86 -43.52
CA MET A 23 -37.73 14.15 -43.06
C MET A 23 -38.80 15.22 -42.82
N SER A 24 -39.94 15.16 -43.50
CA SER A 24 -41.06 16.11 -43.28
C SER A 24 -41.91 15.80 -42.03
N GLN A 25 -41.79 14.60 -41.45
CA GLN A 25 -42.53 14.20 -40.25
C GLN A 25 -41.77 14.46 -38.92
N SER A 26 -40.45 14.68 -38.94
CA SER A 26 -39.67 14.94 -37.72
C SER A 26 -39.62 16.41 -37.30
N SER A 27 -40.05 17.34 -38.16
CA SER A 27 -39.97 18.79 -37.92
C SER A 27 -41.06 19.37 -37.00
N ASN A 28 -42.05 18.57 -36.58
CA ASN A 28 -43.26 19.06 -35.88
C ASN A 28 -43.34 18.70 -34.38
N VAL A 29 -42.23 18.30 -33.74
CA VAL A 29 -42.23 17.91 -32.30
C VAL A 29 -41.45 18.91 -31.41
N ALA A 30 -40.79 19.91 -31.98
CA ALA A 30 -39.98 20.87 -31.23
C ALA A 30 -40.71 22.21 -30.95
N GLU A 31 -41.95 22.19 -30.47
CA GLU A 31 -42.60 23.43 -30.02
C GLU A 31 -43.74 23.23 -29.03
N ARG A 32 -43.53 22.48 -27.94
CA ARG A 32 -44.41 22.52 -26.76
C ARG A 32 -43.64 22.19 -25.49
N GLN A 33 -43.14 23.23 -24.80
CA GLN A 33 -43.09 23.37 -23.33
C GLN A 33 -42.11 24.49 -22.95
N SER A 34 -42.61 25.73 -22.91
CA SER A 34 -41.98 26.83 -22.18
C SER A 34 -43.08 27.57 -21.42
N GLY A 35 -43.21 27.29 -20.13
CA GLY A 35 -44.16 27.96 -19.26
C GLY A 35 -43.98 27.53 -17.80
N ALA A 36 -43.83 28.54 -16.94
CA ALA A 36 -43.81 28.50 -15.48
C ALA A 36 -42.50 28.00 -14.83
N PHE A 37 -41.71 28.93 -14.28
CA PHE A 37 -41.52 29.02 -12.82
C PHE A 37 -41.00 30.42 -12.46
N GLU A 38 -41.83 31.11 -11.68
CA GLU A 38 -41.67 32.45 -11.14
C GLU A 38 -40.91 32.40 -9.80
N GLY A 39 -40.00 33.35 -9.60
CA GLY A 39 -39.67 33.99 -8.32
C GLY A 39 -39.33 33.13 -7.10
N VAL A 40 -38.04 32.97 -6.81
CA VAL A 40 -37.55 32.84 -5.42
C VAL A 40 -36.43 33.85 -5.19
N ASN A 41 -36.75 34.87 -4.38
CA ASN A 41 -35.84 35.89 -3.87
C ASN A 41 -35.14 35.34 -2.62
N ILE A 42 -33.80 35.27 -2.62
CA ILE A 42 -33.02 34.96 -1.41
C ILE A 42 -32.14 36.17 -1.10
N ALA A 43 -32.53 36.91 -0.06
CA ALA A 43 -31.79 38.01 0.51
C ALA A 43 -30.73 37.50 1.51
N PHE A 44 -29.52 38.04 1.41
CA PHE A 44 -28.44 37.87 2.40
C PHE A 44 -28.63 38.83 3.58
N PRO A 45 -28.45 38.38 4.84
CA PRO A 45 -28.16 39.28 5.94
C PRO A 45 -26.65 39.52 6.10
N LYS A 46 -26.31 40.78 6.28
CA LYS A 46 -24.99 41.34 6.55
C LYS A 46 -24.84 41.62 8.05
N GLU A 47 -23.61 41.43 8.56
CA GLU A 47 -23.00 42.05 9.75
C GLU A 47 -23.61 41.85 11.15
N MET A 48 -22.83 41.19 12.01
CA MET A 48 -22.68 41.46 13.46
C MET A 48 -21.40 40.71 13.88
N GLY A 49 -20.32 41.25 14.45
CA GLY A 49 -20.08 42.46 15.22
C GLY A 49 -19.15 42.03 16.37
N MET A 50 -17.85 42.30 16.27
CA MET A 50 -16.90 42.10 17.38
C MET A 50 -17.02 43.25 18.39
N PRO A 51 -16.82 42.97 19.69
CA PRO A 51 -16.16 43.91 20.60
C PRO A 51 -14.93 43.25 21.26
N LYS A 52 -13.72 43.77 21.03
CA LYS A 52 -12.99 44.79 21.82
C LYS A 52 -12.55 44.36 23.23
N GLU A 53 -11.24 44.15 23.30
CA GLU A 53 -10.26 44.45 24.34
C GLU A 53 -10.63 45.51 25.39
N VAL A 54 -10.30 45.23 26.66
CA VAL A 54 -10.08 46.21 27.74
C VAL A 54 -8.89 45.79 28.60
N GLU A 55 -8.00 46.76 28.77
CA GLU A 55 -6.74 46.84 29.50
C GLU A 55 -6.80 46.67 31.03
N ALA A 56 -5.70 46.09 31.54
CA ALA A 56 -4.84 46.51 32.66
C ALA A 56 -5.40 47.03 34.00
N LYS A 57 -4.84 46.47 35.10
CA LYS A 57 -4.44 47.25 36.29
C LYS A 57 -3.25 46.60 37.03
N ARG A 58 -2.44 47.50 37.60
CA ARG A 58 -1.07 47.39 38.11
C ARG A 58 -0.95 46.76 39.51
N ALA A 59 0.30 46.32 39.79
CA ALA A 59 0.98 45.92 41.06
C ALA A 59 0.95 47.03 42.16
N PRO A 60 1.54 46.92 43.39
CA PRO A 60 2.82 46.24 43.76
C PRO A 60 3.00 45.67 45.22
N GLU A 61 4.20 45.11 45.48
CA GLU A 61 4.98 45.02 46.76
C GLU A 61 4.42 44.19 47.95
N ALA A 62 5.16 43.54 48.87
CA ALA A 62 6.56 43.45 49.29
C ALA A 62 6.71 42.16 50.18
N ASN A 63 7.76 41.35 50.04
CA ASN A 63 8.93 41.28 50.94
C ASN A 63 8.71 40.58 52.31
N GLN A 64 9.29 39.38 52.52
CA GLN A 64 10.27 39.11 53.59
C GLN A 64 10.64 37.62 53.73
N ALA A 65 11.94 37.39 53.81
CA ALA A 65 12.63 36.15 54.17
C ALA A 65 13.01 36.14 55.67
N SER A 66 13.49 34.97 56.11
CA SER A 66 14.16 34.61 57.38
C SER A 66 13.21 34.24 58.54
N THR A 67 13.41 33.12 59.24
CA THR A 67 14.54 32.93 60.17
C THR A 67 14.72 31.46 60.62
N VAL A 68 15.98 31.13 60.88
CA VAL A 68 16.58 29.91 61.45
C VAL A 68 16.41 29.83 62.98
N GLN A 69 16.22 28.63 63.55
CA GLN A 69 16.88 28.21 64.81
C GLN A 69 16.87 26.69 65.04
N ARG A 70 17.75 26.25 65.93
CA ARG A 70 18.57 25.03 65.95
C ARG A 70 18.37 24.24 67.26
N SER A 71 18.42 22.91 67.20
CA SER A 71 18.90 21.97 68.25
C SER A 71 18.73 20.53 67.75
N GLU A 72 19.56 19.51 67.96
CA GLU A 72 20.92 19.33 68.50
C GLU A 72 21.29 17.83 68.27
N THR A 73 22.59 17.52 68.13
CA THR A 73 23.25 16.21 68.41
C THR A 73 22.88 14.98 67.54
N ALA A 74 23.74 14.03 67.17
CA ALA A 74 25.08 13.65 67.59
C ALA A 74 25.83 12.99 66.41
N ILE A 75 27.12 13.26 66.27
CA ILE A 75 28.01 12.59 65.31
C ILE A 75 28.35 11.20 65.85
N LYS A 76 28.13 10.16 65.06
CA LYS A 76 28.40 8.76 65.41
C LYS A 76 29.88 8.42 65.14
N ASN A 77 30.58 8.01 66.20
CA ASN A 77 31.99 7.59 66.19
C ASN A 77 32.29 6.50 65.15
N LEU A 78 33.42 6.65 64.45
CA LEU A 78 34.00 5.64 63.57
C LEU A 78 34.66 4.55 64.42
N ARG A 79 34.32 3.28 64.17
CA ARG A 79 34.97 2.10 64.78
C ARG A 79 36.35 1.89 64.17
N THR A 80 37.34 1.56 64.99
CA THR A 80 38.69 1.19 64.54
C THR A 80 38.95 -0.29 64.82
N PHE A 81 39.72 -0.91 63.94
CA PHE A 81 40.10 -2.34 64.01
C PHE A 81 40.84 -2.69 65.31
N GLN A 82 41.45 -1.71 65.98
CA GLN A 82 42.10 -1.87 67.29
C GLN A 82 41.07 -2.11 68.42
N GLY A 83 39.87 -1.54 68.31
CA GLY A 83 38.78 -1.74 69.28
C GLY A 83 38.15 -3.13 69.17
N ASP A 84 37.98 -3.64 67.95
CA ASP A 84 37.37 -4.97 67.72
C ASP A 84 38.30 -6.11 68.19
N VAL A 85 39.62 -5.93 68.16
CA VAL A 85 40.58 -6.92 68.70
C VAL A 85 40.60 -6.89 70.24
N ALA A 86 40.47 -5.71 70.86
CA ALA A 86 40.40 -5.59 72.31
C ALA A 86 39.08 -6.16 72.88
N GLU A 87 37.96 -6.01 72.17
CA GLU A 87 36.65 -6.57 72.54
C GLU A 87 36.64 -8.10 72.38
N ALA A 88 37.26 -8.66 71.33
CA ALA A 88 37.34 -10.10 71.09
C ALA A 88 38.18 -10.85 72.12
N ILE A 89 39.25 -10.23 72.66
CA ILE A 89 40.07 -10.80 73.74
C ILE A 89 39.29 -10.78 75.06
N LYS A 90 38.41 -9.79 75.27
CA LYS A 90 37.61 -9.65 76.50
C LYS A 90 36.36 -10.54 76.51
N SER A 91 35.74 -10.81 75.35
CA SER A 91 34.44 -11.51 75.28
C SER A 91 34.54 -13.03 75.14
N GLN A 92 35.69 -13.60 74.76
CA GLN A 92 35.80 -15.04 74.45
C GLN A 92 36.73 -15.88 75.36
N ASN A 93 37.27 -15.34 76.46
CA ASN A 93 38.15 -16.10 77.38
C ASN A 93 39.21 -16.95 76.65
N ALA A 94 39.72 -16.46 75.51
CA ALA A 94 40.73 -17.15 74.73
C ALA A 94 42.11 -16.75 75.26
N SER A 95 42.76 -17.67 75.96
CA SER A 95 44.13 -17.47 76.44
C SER A 95 45.11 -17.37 75.26
N VAL A 96 46.13 -16.50 75.36
CA VAL A 96 47.20 -16.31 74.35
C VAL A 96 47.87 -17.64 73.97
N LEU A 97 47.86 -18.61 74.87
CA LEU A 97 48.40 -19.96 74.67
C LEU A 97 47.64 -20.76 73.60
N THR A 98 46.31 -20.62 73.49
CA THR A 98 45.48 -21.36 72.52
C THR A 98 45.67 -20.86 71.10
N ILE A 99 45.96 -19.57 70.94
CA ILE A 99 46.27 -18.95 69.64
C ILE A 99 47.64 -19.41 69.15
N ALA A 100 48.65 -19.48 70.03
CA ALA A 100 49.97 -20.01 69.70
C ALA A 100 49.93 -21.51 69.33
N LEU A 101 49.10 -22.31 70.00
CA LEU A 101 48.87 -23.72 69.68
C LEU A 101 48.13 -23.90 68.33
N ALA A 102 47.15 -23.05 68.04
CA ALA A 102 46.42 -23.07 66.77
C ALA A 102 47.31 -22.68 65.57
N GLU A 103 48.21 -21.72 65.75
CA GLU A 103 49.15 -21.31 64.69
C GLU A 103 50.24 -22.37 64.43
N LYS A 104 50.72 -23.05 65.48
CA LYS A 104 51.62 -24.21 65.32
C LYS A 104 50.96 -25.35 64.54
N LYS A 105 49.69 -25.67 64.84
CA LYS A 105 48.90 -26.68 64.13
C LYS A 105 48.58 -26.29 62.67
N ARG A 106 48.62 -24.99 62.35
CA ARG A 106 48.46 -24.47 60.99
C ARG A 106 49.77 -24.58 60.19
N GLN A 107 50.93 -24.42 60.83
CA GLN A 107 52.24 -24.59 60.17
C GLN A 107 52.62 -26.06 59.92
N ASP A 108 52.18 -27.00 60.77
CA ASP A 108 52.43 -28.44 60.56
C ASP A 108 51.68 -29.03 59.34
N ASN A 109 50.71 -28.30 58.76
CA ASN A 109 49.94 -28.72 57.58
C ASN A 109 50.46 -28.16 56.24
N VAL A 110 51.59 -27.43 56.22
CA VAL A 110 52.12 -26.78 54.99
C VAL A 110 53.31 -27.53 54.37
N THR A 111 53.76 -28.65 54.95
CA THR A 111 54.91 -29.40 54.41
C THR A 111 54.52 -30.84 54.04
N ASN A 112 54.52 -31.09 52.71
CA ASN A 112 54.66 -32.38 52.00
C ASN A 112 53.49 -32.87 51.11
N GLN A 113 53.71 -32.69 49.79
CA GLN A 113 53.76 -33.72 48.74
C GLN A 113 52.48 -34.51 48.34
N ALA A 114 52.10 -34.40 47.06
CA ALA A 114 51.51 -35.48 46.27
C ALA A 114 52.51 -36.66 46.15
N PRO A 115 52.15 -37.94 45.87
CA PRO A 115 51.02 -38.39 45.03
C PRO A 115 50.30 -39.68 45.52
N THR A 116 49.44 -40.22 44.63
CA THR A 116 48.92 -41.60 44.55
C THR A 116 47.76 -42.07 45.44
N SER A 117 46.65 -42.40 44.76
CA SER A 117 45.65 -43.43 45.11
C SER A 117 46.35 -44.77 45.44
N PRO A 118 45.82 -45.72 46.25
CA PRO A 118 44.40 -45.98 46.43
C PRO A 118 43.91 -46.33 47.85
N ALA A 119 42.58 -46.30 47.95
CA ALA A 119 41.78 -47.10 48.87
C ALA A 119 41.86 -46.79 50.38
N GLN A 120 40.79 -46.12 50.81
CA GLN A 120 40.04 -46.34 52.04
C GLN A 120 40.73 -46.10 53.38
N VAL A 121 40.42 -44.96 54.00
CA VAL A 121 40.12 -44.91 55.44
C VAL A 121 38.92 -44.00 55.69
N LYS A 122 37.91 -44.57 56.35
CA LYS A 122 36.70 -43.92 56.85
C LYS A 122 37.06 -42.76 57.79
N SER A 123 36.45 -41.60 57.60
CA SER A 123 36.25 -40.64 58.68
C SER A 123 34.85 -40.02 58.59
N ALA A 124 34.23 -39.90 59.75
CA ALA A 124 32.81 -39.78 59.96
C ALA A 124 32.21 -38.49 59.38
N ARG A 125 31.26 -38.61 58.45
CA ARG A 125 30.29 -37.54 58.20
C ARG A 125 29.36 -37.50 59.41
N LYS A 126 29.51 -36.47 60.25
CA LYS A 126 28.49 -36.06 61.23
C LYS A 126 27.16 -36.00 60.45
N PRO A 127 26.10 -36.73 60.85
CA PRO A 127 24.84 -36.65 60.13
C PRO A 127 24.38 -35.19 60.18
N LEU A 128 24.25 -34.60 59.00
CA LEU A 128 23.75 -33.24 58.86
C LEU A 128 22.36 -33.21 59.49
N ASP A 129 22.24 -32.46 60.57
CA ASP A 129 21.02 -32.23 61.33
C ASP A 129 19.85 -31.94 60.37
N SER A 130 18.70 -32.56 60.67
CA SER A 130 17.44 -32.46 59.93
C SER A 130 17.05 -31.00 59.65
N GLU A 131 17.35 -30.10 60.59
CA GLU A 131 17.09 -28.66 60.42
C GLU A 131 18.00 -28.01 59.38
N THR A 132 19.27 -28.41 59.32
CA THR A 132 20.23 -27.90 58.34
C THR A 132 19.91 -28.39 56.92
N LYS A 133 19.42 -29.63 56.78
CA LYS A 133 18.92 -30.16 55.49
C LYS A 133 17.68 -29.39 55.00
N ARG A 134 16.74 -29.08 55.90
CA ARG A 134 15.55 -28.29 55.57
C ARG A 134 15.92 -26.90 55.07
N ASN A 135 16.86 -26.22 55.75
CA ASN A 135 17.27 -24.86 55.38
C ASN A 135 18.06 -24.81 54.07
N ILE A 136 18.86 -25.84 53.77
CA ILE A 136 19.55 -25.96 52.47
C ILE A 136 18.54 -26.22 51.35
N ILE A 137 17.56 -27.11 51.56
CA ILE A 137 16.51 -27.39 50.57
C ILE A 137 15.68 -26.13 50.32
N LEU A 138 15.29 -25.40 51.36
CA LEU A 138 14.59 -24.11 51.24
C LEU A 138 15.41 -23.06 50.50
N GLY A 139 16.72 -22.99 50.77
CA GLY A 139 17.63 -22.11 50.05
C GLY A 139 17.69 -22.43 48.54
N VAL A 140 17.82 -23.70 48.18
CA VAL A 140 17.84 -24.13 46.77
C VAL A 140 16.51 -23.83 46.07
N ILE A 141 15.38 -24.10 46.73
CA ILE A 141 14.04 -23.78 46.20
C ILE A 141 13.89 -22.26 45.98
N SER A 142 14.36 -21.44 46.93
CA SER A 142 14.27 -19.98 46.81
C SER A 142 15.07 -19.44 45.62
N VAL A 143 16.27 -19.96 45.39
CA VAL A 143 17.11 -19.58 44.23
C VAL A 143 16.46 -20.03 42.93
N MET A 144 15.89 -21.24 42.89
CA MET A 144 15.19 -21.73 41.71
C MET A 144 13.95 -20.89 41.37
N LEU A 145 13.20 -20.44 42.38
CA LEU A 145 12.03 -19.59 42.21
C LEU A 145 12.40 -18.20 41.67
N ILE A 146 13.52 -17.64 42.13
CA ILE A 146 14.02 -16.35 41.62
C ILE A 146 14.45 -16.49 40.15
N ILE A 147 15.19 -17.55 39.80
CA ILE A 147 15.62 -17.80 38.41
C ILE A 147 14.40 -18.02 37.50
N SER A 148 13.39 -18.76 37.97
CA SER A 148 12.14 -18.98 37.24
C SER A 148 11.35 -17.68 37.06
N GLY A 149 11.28 -16.83 38.09
CA GLY A 149 10.61 -15.53 38.03
C GLY A 149 11.27 -14.57 37.04
N VAL A 150 12.60 -14.47 37.06
CA VAL A 150 13.35 -13.64 36.09
C VAL A 150 13.18 -14.19 34.66
N GLY A 151 13.20 -15.51 34.50
CA GLY A 151 12.93 -16.16 33.21
C GLY A 151 11.51 -15.88 32.69
N ALA A 152 10.51 -15.88 33.56
CA ALA A 152 9.13 -15.57 33.20
C ALA A 152 8.96 -14.11 32.77
N VAL A 153 9.56 -13.15 33.50
CA VAL A 153 9.52 -11.73 33.16
C VAL A 153 10.25 -11.44 31.85
N TYR A 154 11.44 -12.04 31.66
CA TYR A 154 12.20 -11.90 30.41
C TYR A 154 11.46 -12.55 29.22
N GLY A 155 10.86 -13.72 29.45
CA GLY A 155 9.98 -14.37 28.48
C GLY A 155 8.80 -13.47 28.10
N PHE A 156 8.09 -12.92 29.08
CA PHE A 156 6.98 -12.02 28.85
C PHE A 156 7.38 -10.74 28.08
N TYR A 157 8.56 -10.17 28.38
CA TYR A 157 9.11 -9.02 27.65
C TYR A 157 9.45 -9.35 26.18
N ILE A 158 9.93 -10.56 25.90
CA ILE A 158 10.13 -11.05 24.52
C ILE A 158 8.80 -11.33 23.82
N LEU A 159 7.79 -11.82 24.54
CA LEU A 159 6.47 -12.07 23.99
C LEU A 159 5.73 -10.76 23.64
N GLN A 160 5.81 -9.73 24.49
CA GLN A 160 5.21 -8.42 24.18
C GLN A 160 5.86 -7.71 22.98
N LYS A 161 7.13 -8.02 22.66
CA LYS A 161 7.78 -7.48 21.45
C LYS A 161 7.34 -8.15 20.15
N LYS A 162 6.48 -9.18 20.20
CA LYS A 162 5.96 -9.88 19.01
C LYS A 162 4.55 -9.47 18.60
N ASP A 163 3.91 -8.55 19.31
CA ASP A 163 2.59 -8.04 18.92
C ASP A 163 2.73 -6.85 17.96
N GLY A 164 3.42 -7.06 16.85
CA GLY A 164 2.97 -6.43 15.61
C GLY A 164 1.68 -7.16 15.27
N ILE A 165 0.53 -6.49 15.41
CA ILE A 165 -0.75 -7.03 14.95
C ILE A 165 -0.53 -7.41 13.50
N THR A 166 -0.35 -8.70 13.24
CA THR A 166 -0.43 -9.21 11.87
C THR A 166 -1.92 -9.21 11.66
N VAL A 167 -2.44 -8.09 11.17
CA VAL A 167 -3.82 -8.03 10.71
C VAL A 167 -3.85 -9.10 9.64
N GLU A 168 -4.45 -10.24 9.94
CA GLU A 168 -4.74 -11.27 8.97
C GLU A 168 -5.67 -10.57 7.99
N ALA A 169 -5.08 -9.96 6.96
CA ALA A 169 -5.81 -9.21 5.97
C ALA A 169 -6.85 -10.18 5.46
N LEU A 170 -8.13 -9.86 5.69
CA LEU A 170 -9.27 -10.59 5.18
C LEU A 170 -8.88 -11.00 3.76
N GLN A 171 -8.65 -12.30 3.50
CA GLN A 171 -8.03 -12.73 2.26
C GLN A 171 -8.94 -12.30 1.12
N LYS A 172 -8.61 -11.15 0.52
CA LYS A 172 -9.48 -10.48 -0.43
C LYS A 172 -9.43 -11.35 -1.67
N LYS A 173 -10.57 -11.96 -1.99
CA LYS A 173 -10.65 -12.88 -3.12
C LYS A 173 -10.28 -12.10 -4.40
N PRO A 174 -9.37 -12.64 -5.24
CA PRO A 174 -9.00 -11.97 -6.48
C PRO A 174 -10.20 -11.79 -7.40
N LEU A 175 -10.14 -10.74 -8.24
CA LEU A 175 -11.18 -10.44 -9.24
C LEU A 175 -11.27 -11.57 -10.28
N LEU A 176 -10.11 -12.08 -10.69
CA LEU A 176 -9.92 -13.18 -11.62
C LEU A 176 -8.59 -13.87 -11.30
N GLY A 177 -8.54 -15.19 -11.43
CA GLY A 177 -7.34 -16.00 -11.22
C GLY A 177 -6.28 -15.74 -12.29
N TRP A 178 -5.02 -15.74 -11.87
CA TRP A 178 -3.86 -15.53 -12.75
C TRP A 178 -2.87 -16.69 -12.61
N SER A 179 -2.14 -16.96 -13.69
CA SER A 179 -1.07 -17.95 -13.72
C SER A 179 0.24 -17.37 -13.17
N ASN A 180 0.49 -16.09 -13.43
CA ASN A 180 1.72 -15.41 -13.02
C ASN A 180 1.44 -13.93 -12.68
N ARG A 181 2.32 -13.32 -11.89
CA ARG A 181 2.23 -11.91 -11.50
C ARG A 181 3.58 -11.21 -11.54
N ALA A 182 3.58 -9.95 -11.93
CA ALA A 182 4.70 -9.03 -11.78
C ALA A 182 4.23 -7.79 -11.05
N THR A 183 5.15 -7.13 -10.36
CA THR A 183 4.87 -5.90 -9.64
C THR A 183 5.59 -4.73 -10.29
N VAL A 184 4.86 -3.64 -10.50
CA VAL A 184 5.40 -2.35 -10.94
C VAL A 184 5.27 -1.37 -9.78
N ASP A 185 6.41 -0.96 -9.21
CA ASP A 185 6.44 0.16 -8.27
C ASP A 185 6.34 1.49 -9.03
N ILE A 186 5.33 2.27 -8.66
CA ILE A 186 5.00 3.57 -9.25
C ILE A 186 5.57 4.75 -8.49
N GLY A 187 6.09 4.63 -7.26
CA GLY A 187 6.78 5.75 -6.55
C GLY A 187 6.22 7.16 -6.86
N SER A 188 7.04 8.04 -7.45
CA SER A 188 6.67 9.38 -7.96
C SER A 188 6.55 9.44 -9.50
N ILE A 189 6.04 8.38 -10.12
CA ILE A 189 6.02 8.21 -11.58
C ILE A 189 4.86 9.00 -12.22
N LYS A 190 5.17 9.64 -13.37
CA LYS A 190 4.21 10.29 -14.28
C LYS A 190 3.71 9.29 -15.34
N ASN A 191 2.55 9.56 -15.96
CA ASN A 191 1.92 8.75 -17.01
C ASN A 191 2.92 8.12 -18.02
N GLY A 192 3.78 8.93 -18.63
CA GLY A 192 4.77 8.49 -19.63
C GLY A 192 5.63 7.30 -19.23
N THR A 193 6.07 7.24 -17.97
CA THR A 193 6.93 6.15 -17.48
C THR A 193 6.12 4.91 -17.11
N LEU A 194 4.84 5.04 -16.75
CA LEU A 194 3.96 3.87 -16.56
C LEU A 194 3.74 3.14 -17.89
N VAL A 195 3.42 3.90 -18.95
CA VAL A 195 3.26 3.34 -20.31
C VAL A 195 4.55 2.67 -20.79
N GLU A 196 5.70 3.30 -20.55
CA GLU A 196 7.03 2.73 -20.87
C GLU A 196 7.26 1.40 -20.15
N LYS A 197 7.03 1.33 -18.83
CA LYS A 197 7.18 0.08 -18.05
C LYS A 197 6.21 -1.02 -18.50
N ILE A 198 4.97 -0.66 -18.84
CA ILE A 198 3.97 -1.61 -19.33
C ILE A 198 4.38 -2.18 -20.68
N ASN A 199 4.91 -1.35 -21.57
CA ASN A 199 5.37 -1.81 -22.89
C ASN A 199 6.65 -2.63 -22.79
N GLU A 200 7.61 -2.23 -21.95
CA GLU A 200 8.80 -3.05 -21.65
C GLU A 200 8.40 -4.42 -21.09
N PHE A 201 7.45 -4.46 -20.16
CA PHE A 201 6.91 -5.71 -19.64
C PHE A 201 6.26 -6.55 -20.76
N ARG A 202 5.45 -5.94 -21.62
CA ARG A 202 4.76 -6.63 -22.74
C ARG A 202 5.75 -7.29 -23.70
N GLU A 203 6.86 -6.62 -24.03
CA GLU A 203 7.86 -7.13 -24.98
C GLU A 203 8.72 -8.25 -24.38
N ASN A 204 9.02 -8.18 -23.08
CA ASN A 204 9.93 -9.12 -22.41
C ASN A 204 9.23 -10.29 -21.71
N ALA A 205 7.94 -10.21 -21.41
CA ALA A 205 7.22 -11.26 -20.69
C ALA A 205 7.01 -12.51 -21.58
N THR A 206 7.13 -13.69 -20.99
CA THR A 206 6.67 -14.94 -21.61
C THR A 206 5.34 -15.34 -20.97
N ILE A 207 4.27 -15.37 -21.76
CA ILE A 207 2.92 -15.70 -21.31
C ILE A 207 2.44 -16.85 -22.19
N GLY A 208 2.11 -17.99 -21.58
CA GLY A 208 1.59 -19.15 -22.30
C GLY A 208 0.20 -18.89 -22.88
N ASN A 209 -0.16 -19.63 -23.93
CA ASN A 209 -1.50 -19.53 -24.51
C ASN A 209 -2.57 -19.91 -23.48
N GLY A 210 -3.58 -19.05 -23.30
CA GLY A 210 -4.67 -19.21 -22.34
C GLY A 210 -4.31 -18.82 -20.89
N GLU A 211 -3.08 -18.36 -20.64
CA GLU A 211 -2.63 -17.88 -19.34
C GLU A 211 -2.98 -16.40 -19.15
N ILE A 212 -3.30 -16.05 -17.90
CA ILE A 212 -3.47 -14.67 -17.47
C ILE A 212 -2.25 -14.28 -16.66
N PHE A 213 -1.62 -13.18 -17.06
CA PHE A 213 -0.54 -12.55 -16.33
C PHE A 213 -1.05 -11.27 -15.68
N HIS A 214 -1.03 -11.21 -14.35
CA HIS A 214 -1.45 -10.02 -13.60
C HIS A 214 -0.29 -9.05 -13.41
N LEU A 215 -0.45 -7.80 -13.85
CA LEU A 215 0.51 -6.74 -13.56
C LEU A 215 0.01 -5.94 -12.36
N ASN A 216 0.52 -6.28 -11.17
CA ASN A 216 0.15 -5.58 -9.96
C ASN A 216 0.87 -4.24 -9.90
N ILE A 217 0.11 -3.18 -9.67
CA ILE A 217 0.64 -1.83 -9.63
C ILE A 217 0.66 -1.38 -8.18
N GLU A 218 1.85 -1.07 -7.68
CA GLU A 218 2.09 -0.84 -6.26
C GLU A 218 2.73 0.54 -6.02
N LYS A 219 2.53 1.07 -4.81
CA LYS A 219 3.11 2.33 -4.37
C LYS A 219 3.69 2.17 -2.97
N ALA A 220 4.90 2.69 -2.78
CA ALA A 220 5.52 2.82 -1.47
C ALA A 220 4.74 3.80 -0.58
N VAL A 221 4.41 3.36 0.63
CA VAL A 221 3.81 4.14 1.71
C VAL A 221 4.71 4.03 2.96
N PRO A 222 4.60 4.95 3.94
CA PRO A 222 5.42 4.87 5.15
C PRO A 222 5.36 3.52 5.88
N GLU A 223 4.22 2.83 5.75
CA GLU A 223 3.92 1.54 6.38
C GLU A 223 4.25 0.32 5.49
N GLY A 224 4.95 0.51 4.36
CA GLY A 224 5.36 -0.57 3.46
C GLY A 224 4.99 -0.30 2.00
N VAL A 225 4.44 -1.31 1.32
CA VAL A 225 4.00 -1.21 -0.07
C VAL A 225 2.56 -1.68 -0.16
N ARG A 226 1.72 -0.95 -0.91
CA ARG A 226 0.34 -1.35 -1.16
C ARG A 226 -0.02 -1.26 -2.64
N PRO A 227 -0.98 -2.08 -3.12
CA PRO A 227 -1.60 -1.88 -4.42
C PRO A 227 -2.23 -0.48 -4.50
N ILE A 228 -2.17 0.11 -5.69
CA ILE A 228 -2.90 1.36 -5.97
C ILE A 228 -4.37 1.05 -6.21
N SER A 229 -5.23 2.03 -5.89
CA SER A 229 -6.66 1.93 -6.19
C SER A 229 -6.97 2.30 -7.64
N THR A 230 -8.16 1.95 -8.12
CA THR A 230 -8.67 2.34 -9.45
C THR A 230 -8.63 3.85 -9.68
N SER A 231 -9.01 4.64 -8.66
CA SER A 231 -8.95 6.11 -8.76
C SER A 231 -7.51 6.62 -8.86
N GLU A 232 -6.57 6.02 -8.12
CA GLU A 232 -5.15 6.37 -8.23
C GLU A 232 -4.58 6.01 -9.60
N PHE A 233 -4.95 4.85 -10.14
CA PHE A 233 -4.54 4.40 -11.47
C PHE A 233 -4.94 5.43 -12.55
N PHE A 234 -6.21 5.82 -12.59
CA PHE A 234 -6.68 6.83 -13.55
C PHE A 234 -6.08 8.22 -13.30
N LYS A 235 -5.77 8.57 -12.05
CA LYS A 235 -5.09 9.81 -11.73
C LYS A 235 -3.64 9.84 -12.23
N ILE A 236 -2.91 8.72 -12.15
CA ILE A 236 -1.53 8.61 -12.65
C ILE A 236 -1.49 8.77 -14.17
N LEU A 237 -2.52 8.26 -14.85
CA LEU A 237 -2.71 8.40 -16.29
C LEU A 237 -3.20 9.79 -16.72
N ASP A 238 -3.54 10.67 -15.78
CA ASP A 238 -4.09 12.01 -16.05
C ASP A 238 -5.33 11.96 -16.98
N THR A 239 -6.23 11.00 -16.72
CA THR A 239 -7.41 10.81 -17.57
C THR A 239 -8.45 11.90 -17.36
N LYS A 240 -9.22 12.16 -18.42
CA LYS A 240 -10.40 13.02 -18.44
C LYS A 240 -11.69 12.24 -18.20
N ALA A 241 -11.59 11.09 -17.50
CA ALA A 241 -12.74 10.26 -17.17
C ALA A 241 -13.79 11.05 -16.37
N PRO A 242 -15.08 10.98 -16.72
CA PRO A 242 -16.12 11.70 -15.98
C PRO A 242 -16.12 11.34 -14.49
N ALA A 243 -16.25 12.33 -13.61
CA ALA A 243 -16.29 12.10 -12.16
C ALA A 243 -17.37 11.08 -11.70
N PRO A 244 -18.59 11.05 -12.29
CA PRO A 244 -19.57 10.00 -11.99
C PRO A 244 -19.07 8.59 -12.31
N LEU A 245 -18.29 8.43 -13.38
CA LEU A 245 -17.70 7.15 -13.77
C LEU A 245 -16.67 6.69 -12.74
N LEU A 246 -15.75 7.56 -12.34
CA LEU A 246 -14.74 7.21 -11.34
C LEU A 246 -15.34 6.83 -9.98
N ARG A 247 -16.47 7.44 -9.60
CA ARG A 247 -17.23 7.08 -8.38
C ARG A 247 -18.02 5.78 -8.52
N SER A 248 -18.25 5.31 -9.74
CA SER A 248 -18.95 4.05 -9.99
C SER A 248 -18.02 2.83 -9.89
N PHE A 249 -16.71 3.06 -9.83
CA PHE A 249 -15.70 2.01 -9.74
C PHE A 249 -15.35 1.69 -8.29
N LYS A 250 -15.20 0.40 -7.99
CA LYS A 250 -14.58 -0.03 -6.75
C LYS A 250 -13.10 0.29 -6.73
N GLN A 251 -12.51 0.19 -5.54
CA GLN A 251 -11.09 0.44 -5.33
C GLN A 251 -10.19 -0.55 -6.08
N ASP A 252 -10.67 -1.76 -6.35
CA ASP A 252 -9.87 -2.78 -7.01
C ASP A 252 -10.11 -2.80 -8.51
N PHE A 253 -9.01 -3.03 -9.22
CA PHE A 253 -8.99 -3.36 -10.63
C PHE A 253 -7.92 -4.42 -10.86
N MET A 254 -7.97 -5.04 -12.02
CA MET A 254 -6.94 -5.94 -12.50
C MET A 254 -6.51 -5.46 -13.88
N PHE A 255 -5.26 -5.04 -13.99
CA PHE A 255 -4.61 -4.82 -15.27
C PHE A 255 -3.70 -6.00 -15.56
N GLY A 256 -3.81 -6.59 -16.74
CA GLY A 256 -3.07 -7.79 -17.05
C GLY A 256 -2.91 -8.01 -18.53
N PHE A 257 -2.23 -9.11 -18.85
CA PHE A 257 -2.02 -9.57 -20.21
C PHE A 257 -2.56 -10.99 -20.33
N PHE A 258 -3.25 -11.24 -21.43
CA PHE A 258 -3.70 -12.56 -21.82
C PHE A 258 -2.78 -13.09 -22.91
N GLY A 259 -2.29 -14.32 -22.74
CA GLY A 259 -1.52 -15.01 -23.76
C GLY A 259 -2.43 -15.63 -24.80
N LEU A 260 -2.34 -15.17 -26.04
CA LEU A 260 -2.83 -15.86 -27.24
C LEU A 260 -1.66 -16.57 -27.92
N SER A 261 -1.94 -17.45 -28.88
CA SER A 261 -0.91 -18.25 -29.57
C SER A 261 0.27 -17.42 -30.07
N ASP A 262 0.01 -16.23 -30.65
CA ASP A 262 1.02 -15.39 -31.29
C ASP A 262 1.09 -13.97 -30.70
N SER A 263 0.32 -13.68 -29.64
CA SER A 263 0.27 -12.35 -29.07
C SER A 263 -0.02 -12.33 -27.57
N ARG A 264 0.35 -11.21 -26.95
CA ARG A 264 0.11 -10.88 -25.55
C ARG A 264 -0.73 -9.64 -25.56
N GLU A 265 -1.96 -9.79 -25.13
CA GLU A 265 -2.97 -8.76 -25.30
C GLU A 265 -3.38 -8.21 -23.94
N PRO A 266 -3.30 -6.89 -23.76
CA PRO A 266 -3.66 -6.26 -22.49
C PRO A 266 -5.17 -6.28 -22.27
N PHE A 267 -5.54 -6.36 -21.00
CA PHE A 267 -6.91 -6.15 -20.54
C PHE A 267 -6.92 -5.38 -19.22
N LEU A 268 -8.00 -4.66 -19.00
CA LEU A 268 -8.33 -3.98 -17.75
C LEU A 268 -9.71 -4.44 -17.31
N LEU A 269 -9.77 -5.06 -16.13
CA LEU A 269 -10.99 -5.51 -15.49
C LEU A 269 -11.24 -4.66 -14.25
N ILE A 270 -12.42 -4.05 -14.16
CA ILE A 270 -12.80 -3.14 -13.08
C ILE A 270 -14.09 -3.66 -12.44
N GLU A 271 -14.12 -3.73 -11.11
CA GLU A 271 -15.35 -4.02 -10.38
C GLU A 271 -16.14 -2.72 -10.14
N LEU A 272 -17.47 -2.80 -10.22
CA LEU A 272 -18.38 -1.67 -10.17
C LEU A 272 -19.15 -1.63 -8.83
N ASP A 273 -19.31 -0.42 -8.29
CA ASP A 273 -20.25 -0.10 -7.21
C ASP A 273 -21.62 0.32 -7.77
N SER A 274 -21.66 0.97 -8.95
CA SER A 274 -22.91 1.42 -9.58
C SER A 274 -22.89 1.23 -11.09
N PHE A 275 -23.64 0.24 -11.57
CA PHE A 275 -23.76 -0.03 -13.01
C PHE A 275 -24.32 1.17 -13.80
N ASP A 276 -25.37 1.83 -13.30
CA ASP A 276 -26.05 2.89 -14.06
C ASP A 276 -25.16 4.12 -14.25
N LEU A 277 -24.38 4.49 -13.23
CA LEU A 277 -23.37 5.54 -13.32
C LEU A 277 -22.20 5.12 -14.22
N ALA A 278 -21.78 3.85 -14.16
CA ALA A 278 -20.71 3.34 -15.01
C ALA A 278 -21.11 3.35 -16.49
N PHE A 279 -22.32 2.90 -16.81
CA PHE A 279 -22.83 2.84 -18.17
C PHE A 279 -22.91 4.22 -18.81
N SER A 280 -23.61 5.15 -18.15
CA SER A 280 -23.73 6.54 -18.63
C SER A 280 -22.37 7.26 -18.69
N GLY A 281 -21.50 6.99 -17.71
CA GLY A 281 -20.15 7.52 -17.64
C GLY A 281 -19.25 7.04 -18.77
N MET A 282 -19.28 5.74 -19.10
CA MET A 282 -18.50 5.16 -20.21
C MET A 282 -18.89 5.77 -21.55
N LEU A 283 -20.19 5.91 -21.83
CA LEU A 283 -20.68 6.55 -23.07
C LEU A 283 -20.18 8.00 -23.20
N ALA A 284 -20.17 8.75 -22.10
CA ALA A 284 -19.61 10.10 -22.10
C ALA A 284 -18.09 10.10 -22.31
N TRP A 285 -17.40 9.07 -21.78
CA TRP A 285 -15.95 8.94 -21.85
C TRP A 285 -15.46 8.48 -23.23
N GLU A 286 -16.26 7.76 -24.03
CA GLU A 286 -15.91 7.27 -25.38
C GLU A 286 -15.21 8.32 -26.27
N LYS A 287 -15.60 9.60 -26.14
CA LYS A 287 -15.04 10.72 -26.91
C LYS A 287 -13.53 10.92 -26.72
N VAL A 288 -13.02 10.63 -25.52
CA VAL A 288 -11.62 10.84 -25.14
C VAL A 288 -10.98 9.57 -24.55
N LEU A 289 -11.72 8.46 -24.49
CA LEU A 289 -11.28 7.19 -23.91
C LEU A 289 -9.98 6.69 -24.55
N ASN A 290 -9.89 6.74 -25.88
CA ASN A 290 -8.67 6.31 -26.59
C ASN A 290 -7.48 7.24 -26.33
N GLU A 291 -7.71 8.55 -26.18
CA GLU A 291 -6.66 9.50 -25.81
C GLU A 291 -6.13 9.23 -24.40
N ASP A 292 -7.04 8.91 -23.47
CA ASP A 292 -6.74 8.75 -22.06
C ASP A 292 -6.00 7.44 -21.74
N ILE A 293 -6.43 6.32 -22.33
CA ILE A 293 -5.88 4.99 -21.98
C ILE A 293 -5.40 4.15 -23.16
N GLY A 294 -5.63 4.57 -24.40
CA GLY A 294 -5.33 3.76 -25.59
C GLY A 294 -3.86 3.34 -25.69
N SER A 295 -2.94 4.17 -25.21
CA SER A 295 -1.50 3.85 -25.18
C SER A 295 -1.15 2.66 -24.30
N LEU A 296 -2.02 2.27 -23.36
CA LEU A 296 -1.85 1.05 -22.55
C LEU A 296 -2.22 -0.20 -23.32
N PHE A 297 -3.03 -0.09 -24.37
CA PHE A 297 -3.59 -1.24 -25.08
C PHE A 297 -2.83 -1.56 -26.37
N THR A 298 -2.10 -0.58 -26.92
CA THR A 298 -1.38 -0.76 -28.19
C THR A 298 0.13 -0.94 -28.03
N ARG A 299 0.73 -1.66 -28.99
CA ARG A 299 2.19 -1.74 -29.18
C ARG A 299 2.74 -0.61 -30.02
N ARG A 300 1.86 0.15 -30.67
CA ARG A 300 2.20 1.22 -31.61
C ARG A 300 2.38 2.54 -30.87
N VAL A 301 3.23 2.53 -29.85
CA VAL A 301 3.50 3.69 -29.01
C VAL A 301 4.99 3.93 -28.93
N VAL A 302 5.42 5.18 -29.09
CA VAL A 302 6.79 5.60 -28.85
C VAL A 302 6.82 6.66 -27.75
N THR A 303 7.68 6.44 -26.77
CA THR A 303 7.96 7.39 -25.69
C THR A 303 9.14 8.27 -26.10
N VAL A 304 8.90 9.58 -26.23
CA VAL A 304 9.94 10.56 -26.59
C VAL A 304 10.30 11.38 -25.36
N LYS A 305 11.60 11.43 -25.03
CA LYS A 305 12.13 12.32 -24.00
C LYS A 305 12.51 13.64 -24.67
N GLU A 306 11.68 14.65 -24.49
CA GLU A 306 11.90 15.99 -25.01
C GLU A 306 12.62 16.83 -23.96
N VAL A 307 13.73 17.47 -24.36
CA VAL A 307 14.47 18.39 -23.50
C VAL A 307 13.95 19.79 -23.79
N LEU A 308 13.12 20.33 -22.90
CA LEU A 308 12.65 21.70 -23.05
C LEU A 308 13.76 22.68 -22.65
N PRO A 309 14.08 23.69 -23.49
CA PRO A 309 14.94 24.79 -23.09
C PRO A 309 14.24 25.64 -22.03
N ASP A 310 14.98 26.08 -21.02
CA ASP A 310 14.48 26.96 -19.96
C ASP A 310 14.02 28.31 -20.55
N PRO A 311 12.74 28.70 -20.39
CA PRO A 311 12.23 29.95 -20.95
C PRO A 311 12.80 31.21 -20.28
N THR A 312 13.56 31.08 -19.18
CA THR A 312 14.15 32.21 -18.44
C THR A 312 15.61 32.51 -18.78
N ALA A 313 16.16 31.92 -19.84
CA ALA A 313 17.49 32.26 -20.36
C ALA A 313 17.55 33.64 -21.04
N SER A 314 17.21 34.71 -20.30
CA SER A 314 17.57 36.07 -20.63
C SER A 314 18.97 36.35 -20.10
N SER A 315 19.94 36.35 -21.02
CA SER A 315 21.23 37.05 -20.98
C SER A 315 21.75 37.49 -19.60
N SER A 316 22.33 36.56 -18.83
CA SER A 316 23.32 36.90 -17.81
C SER A 316 24.38 35.81 -17.75
N LEU A 317 25.65 36.21 -17.69
CA LEU A 317 26.81 35.37 -18.01
C LEU A 317 27.14 34.26 -16.97
N ILE A 318 26.25 33.93 -16.03
CA ILE A 318 26.53 32.93 -14.99
C ILE A 318 25.26 32.16 -14.53
N SER A 319 24.35 31.80 -15.44
CA SER A 319 23.18 30.98 -15.11
C SER A 319 23.40 29.50 -15.47
N THR A 320 23.38 28.61 -14.48
CA THR A 320 23.32 27.16 -14.70
C THR A 320 21.88 26.78 -15.07
N SER A 321 21.59 26.71 -16.37
CA SER A 321 20.32 26.21 -16.89
C SER A 321 20.14 24.73 -16.54
N THR A 322 19.16 24.40 -15.69
CA THR A 322 18.76 23.01 -15.45
C THR A 322 17.73 22.63 -16.52
N ALA A 323 18.17 21.88 -17.54
CA ALA A 323 17.30 21.43 -18.61
C ALA A 323 16.16 20.55 -18.03
N GLN A 324 14.92 20.86 -18.37
CA GLN A 324 13.77 20.06 -17.96
C GLN A 324 13.47 19.00 -19.02
N THR A 325 13.58 17.72 -18.66
CA THR A 325 13.18 16.61 -19.53
C THR A 325 11.70 16.29 -19.31
N GLN A 326 10.90 16.38 -20.36
CA GLN A 326 9.51 15.94 -20.39
C GLN A 326 9.38 14.65 -21.20
N THR A 327 8.55 13.73 -20.73
CA THR A 327 8.27 12.49 -21.43
C THR A 327 6.94 12.62 -22.15
N ARG A 328 6.95 12.58 -23.48
CA ARG A 328 5.75 12.61 -24.32
C ARG A 328 5.47 11.23 -24.91
N ILE A 329 4.20 10.83 -24.90
CA ILE A 329 3.73 9.59 -25.53
C ILE A 329 3.20 9.93 -26.93
N ILE A 330 3.64 9.19 -27.95
CA ILE A 330 3.09 9.26 -29.31
C ILE A 330 2.42 7.92 -29.62
N ASN A 331 1.10 7.93 -29.74
CA ASN A 331 0.31 6.78 -30.18
C ASN A 331 0.08 6.86 -31.70
N PHE A 332 0.42 5.81 -32.44
CA PHE A 332 0.26 5.75 -33.90
C PHE A 332 -1.05 5.11 -34.35
N ASP A 333 -1.91 4.69 -33.44
CA ASP A 333 -3.26 4.25 -33.81
C ASP A 333 -4.13 5.45 -34.20
N ASN A 334 -4.65 5.39 -35.42
CA ASN A 334 -5.54 6.42 -35.96
C ASN A 334 -6.99 5.92 -35.88
N PRO A 335 -7.77 6.32 -34.86
CA PRO A 335 -9.13 5.84 -34.68
C PRO A 335 -10.04 6.30 -35.82
N ASN A 336 -11.03 5.48 -36.14
CA ASN A 336 -12.08 5.85 -37.06
C ASN A 336 -12.83 7.07 -36.50
N PRO A 337 -13.00 8.16 -37.28
CA PRO A 337 -13.75 9.34 -36.84
C PRO A 337 -15.20 9.06 -36.45
N ALA A 338 -15.78 7.94 -36.92
CA ALA A 338 -17.11 7.49 -36.49
C ALA A 338 -17.18 7.16 -34.98
N GLY A 339 -16.04 6.95 -34.33
CA GLY A 339 -15.97 6.63 -32.91
C GLY A 339 -16.31 5.18 -32.61
N PHE A 340 -16.93 4.95 -31.44
CA PHE A 340 -17.29 3.61 -30.98
C PHE A 340 -18.58 3.11 -31.66
N GLU A 341 -18.54 1.89 -32.16
CA GLU A 341 -19.66 1.17 -32.73
C GLU A 341 -20.16 0.06 -31.79
N ASP A 342 -21.43 -0.32 -31.96
CA ASP A 342 -22.05 -1.38 -31.17
C ASP A 342 -21.78 -2.75 -31.80
N VAL A 343 -21.31 -3.69 -31.00
CA VAL A 343 -21.03 -5.07 -31.43
C VAL A 343 -21.46 -6.06 -30.35
N THR A 344 -21.86 -7.26 -30.75
CA THR A 344 -22.19 -8.34 -29.81
C THR A 344 -21.11 -9.42 -29.86
N ILE A 345 -20.47 -9.70 -28.73
CA ILE A 345 -19.42 -10.72 -28.60
C ILE A 345 -19.80 -11.66 -27.47
N ARG A 346 -19.90 -12.98 -27.73
CA ARG A 346 -20.28 -13.99 -26.72
C ARG A 346 -21.60 -13.66 -26.00
N ASN A 347 -22.59 -13.16 -26.73
CA ASN A 347 -23.88 -12.75 -26.18
C ASN A 347 -23.75 -11.64 -25.11
N LYS A 348 -22.74 -10.78 -25.26
CA LYS A 348 -22.53 -9.56 -24.48
C LYS A 348 -22.44 -8.38 -25.44
N ASP A 349 -23.12 -7.31 -25.08
CA ASP A 349 -23.02 -6.05 -25.79
C ASP A 349 -21.66 -5.43 -25.49
N ALA A 350 -20.99 -4.97 -26.53
CA ALA A 350 -19.67 -4.40 -26.47
C ALA A 350 -19.61 -3.18 -27.39
N ARG A 351 -18.76 -2.23 -27.01
CA ARG A 351 -18.51 -1.01 -27.75
C ARG A 351 -17.10 -1.11 -28.28
N MET A 352 -16.94 -1.02 -29.59
CA MET A 352 -15.67 -1.24 -30.27
C MET A 352 -15.22 0.01 -31.01
N LEU A 353 -13.95 0.34 -30.87
CA LEU A 353 -13.27 1.36 -31.64
C LEU A 353 -12.30 0.70 -32.61
N THR A 354 -12.53 0.92 -33.90
CA THR A 354 -11.68 0.44 -34.99
C THR A 354 -10.88 1.59 -35.59
N ASN A 355 -9.81 1.26 -36.31
CA ASN A 355 -9.14 2.20 -37.18
C ASN A 355 -9.79 2.22 -38.58
N ILE A 356 -9.32 3.12 -39.45
CA ILE A 356 -9.80 3.21 -40.85
C ILE A 356 -9.57 1.94 -41.69
N ARG A 357 -8.74 0.99 -41.21
CA ARG A 357 -8.50 -0.32 -41.84
C ARG A 357 -9.40 -1.43 -41.29
N GLY A 358 -10.26 -1.13 -40.33
CA GLY A 358 -11.10 -2.11 -39.63
C GLY A 358 -10.37 -2.93 -38.57
N GLU A 359 -9.15 -2.56 -38.18
CA GLU A 359 -8.45 -3.21 -37.06
C GLU A 359 -9.00 -2.65 -35.74
N THR A 360 -9.27 -3.52 -34.77
CA THR A 360 -9.66 -3.13 -33.42
C THR A 360 -8.51 -2.41 -32.70
N ILE A 361 -8.78 -1.21 -32.19
CA ILE A 361 -7.85 -0.45 -31.33
C ILE A 361 -8.19 -0.73 -29.86
N LEU A 362 -9.47 -0.60 -29.53
CA LEU A 362 -9.98 -0.71 -28.17
C LEU A 362 -11.42 -1.20 -28.23
N LEU A 363 -11.81 -2.03 -27.27
CA LEU A 363 -13.21 -2.35 -27.03
C LEU A 363 -13.46 -2.47 -25.54
N TYR A 364 -14.71 -2.29 -25.15
CA TYR A 364 -15.14 -2.57 -23.80
C TYR A 364 -16.51 -3.22 -23.76
N SER A 365 -16.78 -3.97 -22.70
CA SER A 365 -18.07 -4.61 -22.46
C SER A 365 -18.36 -4.66 -20.97
N PHE A 366 -19.63 -4.45 -20.62
CA PHE A 366 -20.13 -4.77 -19.29
C PHE A 366 -20.48 -6.25 -19.24
N ILE A 367 -19.67 -7.05 -18.54
CA ILE A 367 -19.86 -8.51 -18.50
C ILE A 367 -21.14 -8.85 -17.74
N ASP A 368 -21.40 -8.10 -16.69
CA ASP A 368 -22.62 -8.09 -15.89
C ASP A 368 -22.76 -6.69 -15.25
N ARG A 369 -23.61 -6.56 -14.23
CA ARG A 369 -23.77 -5.30 -13.48
C ARG A 369 -22.60 -5.01 -12.50
N LYS A 370 -21.59 -5.89 -12.42
CA LYS A 370 -20.48 -5.83 -11.47
C LYS A 370 -19.12 -5.64 -12.16
N PHE A 371 -18.95 -6.05 -13.41
CA PHE A 371 -17.65 -6.01 -14.08
C PHE A 371 -17.69 -5.25 -15.40
N LEU A 372 -16.76 -4.31 -15.54
CA LEU A 372 -16.39 -3.67 -16.79
C LEU A 372 -15.06 -4.25 -17.27
N LEU A 373 -15.02 -4.73 -18.52
CA LEU A 373 -13.83 -5.23 -19.17
C LEU A 373 -13.45 -4.33 -20.34
N ILE A 374 -12.20 -3.89 -20.41
CA ILE A 374 -11.62 -3.11 -21.51
C ILE A 374 -10.42 -3.90 -22.07
N THR A 375 -10.30 -4.01 -23.39
CA THR A 375 -9.18 -4.71 -24.06
C THR A 375 -9.00 -4.21 -25.50
N SER A 376 -7.89 -4.57 -26.17
CA SER A 376 -7.65 -4.31 -27.59
C SER A 376 -8.04 -5.48 -28.51
N ASN A 377 -8.49 -6.61 -27.96
CA ASN A 377 -8.65 -7.84 -28.73
C ASN A 377 -9.96 -8.58 -28.41
N GLU A 378 -10.72 -8.93 -29.44
CA GLU A 378 -12.00 -9.65 -29.27
C GLU A 378 -11.83 -11.02 -28.61
N ASN A 379 -10.79 -11.78 -28.97
CA ASN A 379 -10.57 -13.12 -28.42
C ASN A 379 -10.29 -13.04 -26.92
N VAL A 380 -9.56 -12.02 -26.47
CA VAL A 380 -9.35 -11.78 -25.04
C VAL A 380 -10.66 -11.52 -24.33
N LEU A 381 -11.54 -10.67 -24.90
CA LEU A 381 -12.86 -10.46 -24.33
C LEU A 381 -13.61 -11.78 -24.15
N ARG A 382 -13.61 -12.62 -25.18
CA ARG A 382 -14.28 -13.94 -25.15
C ARG A 382 -13.72 -14.84 -24.05
N GLU A 383 -12.40 -14.92 -23.94
CA GLU A 383 -11.74 -15.81 -22.97
C GLU A 383 -11.87 -15.31 -21.53
N ILE A 384 -11.73 -14.01 -21.29
CA ILE A 384 -11.91 -13.43 -19.96
C ILE A 384 -13.36 -13.57 -19.51
N VAL A 385 -14.35 -13.37 -20.39
CA VAL A 385 -15.77 -13.62 -20.09
C VAL A 385 -15.99 -15.08 -19.67
N ASN A 386 -15.44 -16.05 -20.41
CA ASN A 386 -15.56 -17.46 -20.06
C ASN A 386 -14.98 -17.76 -18.68
N LYS A 387 -13.78 -17.24 -18.39
CA LYS A 387 -13.11 -17.46 -17.10
C LYS A 387 -13.86 -16.79 -15.94
N LEU A 388 -14.39 -15.58 -16.12
CA LEU A 388 -15.22 -14.90 -15.13
C LEU A 388 -16.48 -15.70 -14.80
N ILE A 389 -17.19 -16.20 -15.82
CA ILE A 389 -18.39 -17.03 -15.63
C ILE A 389 -18.03 -18.31 -14.87
N ALA A 390 -16.92 -18.97 -15.25
CA ALA A 390 -16.46 -20.18 -14.57
C ALA A 390 -16.16 -19.91 -13.08
N GLU A 391 -15.48 -18.80 -12.75
CA GLU A 391 -15.20 -18.44 -11.36
C GLU A 391 -16.42 -18.05 -10.55
N GLN A 392 -17.42 -17.44 -11.18
CA GLN A 392 -18.70 -17.15 -10.54
C GLN A 392 -19.48 -18.43 -10.26
N SER A 393 -19.38 -19.46 -11.11
CA SER A 393 -20.05 -20.75 -10.89
C SER A 393 -19.45 -21.58 -9.74
N ILE A 394 -18.21 -21.27 -9.36
CA ILE A 394 -17.50 -21.92 -8.24
C ILE A 394 -17.78 -21.19 -6.91
N ARG A 395 -18.35 -19.97 -6.95
CA ARG A 395 -18.76 -19.18 -5.78
C ARG A 395 -20.18 -19.50 -5.37
#